data_AF-A0A6J6SUH2-F1
#
_entry.id   AF-A0A6J6SUH2-F1
#
_cell.length_a   1.000
_cell.length_b   1.000
_cell.length_c   1.000
_cell.angle_alpha   90.00
_cell.angle_beta   90.00
_cell.angle_gamma   90.00
#
_symmetry.space_group_name_H-M   'P 1'
#
loop_
_entity.id
_entity.type
_entity.pdbx_description
1 polymer ?
#
loop_
_entity_poly.entity_id
_entity_poly.type
_entity_poly.pdbx_seq_one_letter_code
_entity_poly.pdbx_strand_id
1 'polypeptide(L)'
;MRWTRHPLTRAAALAASVYLVIAYAEERSFFFWVGLVLVALNVTGILAQARSSRRGARPRPVRADPDADAARLSELLHDPAIATAWATAPTHWVQVTDPDGPGGPGRVVAAPELARFARVSRDGSEWRLEVEDGLEPFLDLDAAEQDDAILAVLRGHPIVVEAWRAGREVYVVRPRYEIPLDRFARLAARALAAGQVHAASRLR
;
A
#
# COMPACT_ATOMS: atom_id res chain seq x y z
N MET A 1 -8.63 -14.37 17.10
CA MET A 1 -7.30 -14.82 16.62
C MET A 1 -6.28 -13.66 16.50
N ARG A 2 -6.18 -12.75 17.50
CA ARG A 2 -5.19 -11.64 17.50
C ARG A 2 -3.93 -11.94 18.34
N TRP A 3 -4.00 -12.87 19.29
CA TRP A 3 -2.89 -13.18 20.20
C TRP A 3 -1.69 -13.86 19.55
N THR A 4 -1.88 -14.68 18.50
CA THR A 4 -0.79 -15.41 17.82
C THR A 4 0.11 -14.52 16.94
N ARG A 5 -0.24 -13.25 16.75
CA ARG A 5 0.56 -12.27 15.99
C ARG A 5 1.43 -11.39 16.90
N HIS A 6 1.29 -11.49 18.21
CA HIS A 6 2.04 -10.65 19.15
C HIS A 6 3.50 -11.13 19.26
N PRO A 7 4.51 -10.24 19.16
CA PRO A 7 5.93 -10.62 19.13
C PRO A 7 6.37 -11.44 20.36
N LEU A 8 5.83 -11.11 21.55
CA LEU A 8 6.12 -11.84 22.78
C LEU A 8 5.65 -13.30 22.74
N THR A 9 4.50 -13.57 22.12
CA THR A 9 3.98 -14.96 22.00
C THR A 9 4.83 -15.81 21.07
N ARG A 10 5.36 -15.20 19.99
CA ARG A 10 6.29 -15.87 19.07
C ARG A 10 7.64 -16.14 19.73
N ALA A 11 8.14 -15.22 20.53
CA ALA A 11 9.38 -15.41 21.29
C ALA A 11 9.25 -16.54 22.33
N ALA A 12 8.13 -16.56 23.06
CA ALA A 12 7.84 -17.63 24.03
C ALA A 12 7.70 -19.00 23.33
N ALA A 13 7.01 -19.07 22.19
CA ALA A 13 6.88 -20.29 21.40
C ALA A 13 8.22 -20.81 20.88
N LEU A 14 9.10 -19.91 20.41
CA LEU A 14 10.45 -20.28 19.96
C LEU A 14 11.30 -20.80 21.13
N ALA A 15 11.28 -20.13 22.28
CA ALA A 15 12.01 -20.56 23.48
C ALA A 15 11.57 -21.95 23.96
N ALA A 16 10.25 -22.19 24.01
CA ALA A 16 9.70 -23.51 24.35
C ALA A 16 10.12 -24.61 23.35
N SER A 17 10.15 -24.27 22.06
CA SER A 17 10.56 -25.22 21.01
C SER A 17 12.05 -25.57 21.11
N VAL A 18 12.91 -24.59 21.40
CA VAL A 18 14.36 -24.81 21.61
C VAL A 18 14.60 -25.63 22.88
N TYR A 19 13.85 -25.36 23.96
CA TYR A 19 13.93 -26.14 25.19
C TYR A 19 13.61 -27.62 24.94
N LEU A 20 12.57 -27.94 24.17
CA LEU A 20 12.25 -29.32 23.80
C LEU A 20 13.38 -30.01 23.04
N VAL A 21 14.06 -29.31 22.13
CA VAL A 21 15.20 -29.86 21.40
C VAL A 21 16.36 -30.16 22.34
N ILE A 22 16.67 -29.25 23.28
CA ILE A 22 17.78 -29.43 24.23
C ILE A 22 17.47 -30.53 25.24
N ALA A 23 16.28 -30.50 25.85
CA ALA A 23 15.89 -31.43 26.91
C ALA A 23 15.81 -32.89 26.42
N TYR A 24 15.49 -33.09 25.14
CA TYR A 24 15.31 -34.44 24.56
C TYR A 24 16.36 -34.79 23.49
N ALA A 25 17.49 -34.08 23.44
CA ALA A 25 18.53 -34.27 22.44
C ALA A 25 19.15 -35.68 22.46
N GLU A 26 19.35 -36.24 23.65
CA GLU A 26 20.00 -37.55 23.82
C GLU A 26 19.08 -38.71 23.43
N GLU A 27 17.81 -38.62 23.83
CA GLU A 27 16.82 -39.69 23.59
C GLU A 27 16.30 -39.72 22.15
N ARG A 28 16.40 -38.59 21.41
CA ARG A 28 15.79 -38.41 20.08
C ARG A 28 14.33 -38.85 20.01
N SER A 29 13.61 -38.66 21.11
CA SER A 29 12.22 -39.07 21.28
C SER A 29 11.28 -38.30 20.34
N PHE A 30 10.00 -38.69 20.29
CA PHE A 30 8.99 -37.97 19.50
C PHE A 30 8.98 -36.45 19.77
N PHE A 31 9.17 -36.03 21.03
CA PHE A 31 9.19 -34.63 21.43
C PHE A 31 10.40 -33.85 20.88
N PHE A 32 11.55 -34.51 20.71
CA PHE A 32 12.71 -33.93 20.04
C PHE A 32 12.37 -33.54 18.60
N TRP A 33 11.74 -34.46 17.85
CA TRP A 33 11.37 -34.21 16.46
C TRP A 33 10.29 -33.12 16.33
N VAL A 34 9.31 -33.10 17.22
CA VAL A 34 8.31 -32.02 17.29
C VAL A 34 8.99 -30.67 17.56
N GLY A 35 9.90 -30.60 18.53
CA GLY A 35 10.68 -29.40 18.80
C GLY A 35 11.47 -28.93 17.59
N LEU A 36 12.13 -29.84 16.89
CA LEU A 36 12.94 -29.54 15.70
C LEU A 36 12.09 -28.97 14.54
N VAL A 37 10.93 -29.56 14.27
CA VAL A 37 9.98 -29.05 13.26
C VAL A 37 9.47 -27.66 13.63
N LEU A 38 9.13 -27.43 14.90
CA LEU A 38 8.66 -26.12 15.36
C LEU A 38 9.76 -25.06 15.28
N VAL A 39 11.01 -25.39 15.61
CA VAL A 39 12.15 -24.50 15.41
C VAL A 39 12.33 -24.18 13.93
N ALA A 40 12.31 -25.19 13.05
CA ALA A 40 12.46 -24.99 11.61
C ALA A 40 11.36 -24.07 11.03
N LEU A 41 10.10 -24.27 11.42
CA LEU A 41 8.98 -23.42 10.98
C LEU A 41 9.12 -21.98 11.47
N ASN A 42 9.49 -21.76 12.73
CA ASN A 42 9.70 -20.41 13.27
C ASN A 42 10.89 -19.70 12.61
N VAL A 43 12.02 -20.42 12.42
CA VAL A 43 13.20 -19.89 11.73
C VAL A 43 12.87 -19.54 10.27
N THR A 44 12.11 -20.38 9.57
CA THR A 44 11.69 -20.11 8.18
C THR A 44 10.78 -18.89 8.11
N GLY A 45 9.85 -18.74 9.06
CA GLY A 45 9.00 -17.56 9.18
C GLY A 45 9.80 -16.27 9.47
N ILE A 46 10.78 -16.32 10.38
CA ILE A 46 11.67 -15.20 10.68
C ILE A 46 12.55 -14.86 9.47
N LEU A 47 13.07 -15.85 8.76
CA LEU A 47 13.87 -15.63 7.55
C LEU A 47 13.04 -15.09 6.39
N ALA A 48 11.78 -15.51 6.23
CA ALA A 48 10.86 -14.95 5.25
C ALA A 48 10.53 -13.48 5.57
N GLN A 49 10.26 -13.17 6.84
CA GLN A 49 10.00 -11.82 7.31
C GLN A 49 11.27 -10.93 7.23
N ALA A 50 12.44 -11.47 7.53
CA ALA A 50 13.72 -10.79 7.37
C ALA A 50 14.10 -10.61 5.88
N ARG A 51 13.70 -11.52 4.98
CA ARG A 51 13.85 -11.35 3.52
C ARG A 51 12.88 -10.30 2.97
N SER A 52 11.67 -10.17 3.52
CA SER A 52 10.78 -9.06 3.18
C SER A 52 11.32 -7.73 3.71
N SER A 53 11.93 -7.70 4.91
CA SER A 53 12.52 -6.48 5.48
C SER A 53 13.88 -6.11 4.86
N ARG A 54 14.70 -7.08 4.42
CA ARG A 54 15.96 -6.87 3.68
C ARG A 54 15.77 -6.68 2.17
N ARG A 55 14.52 -6.69 1.69
CA ARG A 55 14.16 -6.02 0.43
C ARG A 55 13.99 -4.50 0.61
N GLY A 56 14.27 -3.96 1.79
CA GLY A 56 14.65 -2.57 1.99
C GLY A 56 16.16 -2.37 1.76
N ALA A 57 16.50 -1.47 0.83
CA ALA A 57 17.82 -0.89 0.57
C ALA A 57 18.95 -1.82 0.06
N ARG A 58 18.85 -2.27 -1.20
CA ARG A 58 20.05 -2.30 -2.07
C ARG A 58 20.19 -0.90 -2.70
N PRO A 59 21.38 -0.28 -2.77
CA PRO A 59 21.60 0.79 -3.74
C PRO A 59 21.35 0.16 -5.11
N ARG A 60 20.25 0.60 -5.74
CA ARG A 60 19.90 0.22 -7.09
C ARG A 60 21.10 0.65 -7.95
N PRO A 61 21.70 -0.22 -8.79
CA PRO A 61 22.59 0.27 -9.82
C PRO A 61 21.82 1.35 -10.58
N VAL A 62 22.43 2.52 -10.76
CA VAL A 62 21.90 3.62 -11.57
C VAL A 62 21.65 3.06 -12.95
N ARG A 63 20.41 2.59 -13.13
CA ARG A 63 19.86 2.18 -14.41
C ARG A 63 19.58 3.50 -15.12
N ALA A 64 20.00 3.58 -16.37
CA ALA A 64 19.77 4.72 -17.27
C ALA A 64 18.39 5.36 -17.03
N ASP A 65 18.40 6.68 -16.90
CA ASP A 65 17.30 7.59 -16.53
C ASP A 65 15.87 7.00 -16.63
N PRO A 66 15.26 6.57 -15.50
CA PRO A 66 13.93 5.96 -15.48
C PRO A 66 12.77 6.96 -15.21
N ASP A 67 13.03 8.26 -15.08
CA ASP A 67 12.04 9.23 -14.58
C ASP A 67 11.31 10.05 -15.67
N ALA A 68 11.46 9.73 -16.96
CA ALA A 68 10.82 10.49 -18.05
C ALA A 68 9.28 10.56 -17.95
N ASP A 69 8.65 9.56 -17.32
CA ASP A 69 7.20 9.44 -17.15
C ASP A 69 6.76 9.52 -15.67
N ALA A 70 7.58 10.12 -14.80
CA ALA A 70 7.21 10.38 -13.40
C ALA A 70 6.79 11.84 -13.20
N ALA A 71 5.61 12.06 -12.63
CA ALA A 71 5.11 13.41 -12.34
C ALA A 71 4.20 13.40 -11.11
N ARG A 72 4.17 14.51 -10.38
CA ARG A 72 3.14 14.73 -9.36
C ARG A 72 1.87 15.23 -10.02
N LEU A 73 0.70 14.85 -9.51
CA LEU A 73 -0.57 15.35 -10.06
C LEU A 73 -0.64 16.88 -10.02
N SER A 74 -0.07 17.52 -8.99
CA SER A 74 0.02 18.99 -8.92
C SER A 74 0.74 19.63 -10.10
N GLU A 75 1.77 18.98 -10.63
CA GLU A 75 2.54 19.48 -11.78
C GLU A 75 1.72 19.39 -13.06
N LEU A 76 0.73 18.50 -13.10
CA LEU A 76 -0.13 18.24 -14.25
C LEU A 76 -1.49 18.97 -14.19
N LEU A 77 -1.80 19.66 -13.09
CA LEU A 77 -3.08 20.39 -12.92
C LEU A 77 -3.25 21.57 -13.88
N HIS A 78 -2.21 21.98 -14.60
CA HIS A 78 -2.33 22.97 -15.68
C HIS A 78 -3.06 22.39 -16.91
N ASP A 79 -3.12 21.06 -17.06
CA ASP A 79 -3.95 20.41 -18.08
C ASP A 79 -5.43 20.44 -17.63
N PRO A 80 -6.33 21.04 -18.43
CA PRO A 80 -7.73 21.21 -18.05
C PRO A 80 -8.48 19.89 -17.86
N ALA A 81 -8.09 18.84 -18.57
CA ALA A 81 -8.74 17.54 -18.45
C ALA A 81 -8.31 16.81 -17.17
N ILE A 82 -7.07 17.01 -16.69
CA ILE A 82 -6.61 16.53 -15.38
C ILE A 82 -7.24 17.35 -14.26
N ALA A 83 -7.27 18.68 -14.38
CA ALA A 83 -7.93 19.55 -13.41
C ALA A 83 -9.42 19.21 -13.25
N THR A 84 -10.13 18.98 -14.37
CA THR A 84 -11.54 18.56 -14.35
C THR A 84 -11.72 17.19 -13.70
N ALA A 85 -10.83 16.24 -13.98
CA ALA A 85 -10.84 14.93 -13.34
C ALA A 85 -10.64 15.03 -11.83
N TRP A 86 -9.69 15.86 -11.39
CA TRP A 86 -9.42 16.11 -9.96
C TRP A 86 -10.59 16.80 -9.27
N ALA A 87 -11.23 17.76 -9.95
CA ALA A 87 -12.39 18.51 -9.46
C ALA A 87 -13.69 17.68 -9.36
N THR A 88 -13.67 16.39 -9.73
CA THR A 88 -14.81 15.48 -9.46
C THR A 88 -14.95 15.16 -7.97
N ALA A 89 -13.88 15.35 -7.18
CA ALA A 89 -13.94 15.30 -5.73
C ALA A 89 -14.56 16.58 -5.14
N PRO A 90 -14.98 16.56 -3.86
CA PRO A 90 -15.28 17.79 -3.13
C PRO A 90 -14.11 18.77 -3.20
N THR A 91 -14.40 20.07 -3.30
CA THR A 91 -13.38 21.14 -3.32
C THR A 91 -12.50 21.11 -2.07
N HIS A 92 -13.06 20.62 -0.96
CA HIS A 92 -12.40 20.46 0.32
C HIS A 92 -12.46 19.00 0.76
N TRP A 93 -11.28 18.45 1.05
CA TRP A 93 -11.11 17.08 1.50
C TRP A 93 -11.08 17.07 3.01
N VAL A 94 -11.89 16.18 3.59
CA VAL A 94 -11.97 15.98 5.04
C VAL A 94 -11.05 14.84 5.40
N GLN A 95 -10.25 15.03 6.43
CA GLN A 95 -9.44 13.97 7.01
C GLN A 95 -10.33 12.85 7.57
N VAL A 96 -10.07 11.62 7.15
CA VAL A 96 -10.84 10.41 7.50
C VAL A 96 -10.09 9.51 8.48
N THR A 97 -8.77 9.67 8.58
CA THR A 97 -7.91 8.92 9.50
C THR A 97 -7.23 9.91 10.45
N ASP A 98 -7.47 9.75 11.75
CA ASP A 98 -6.93 10.64 12.79
C ASP A 98 -5.56 10.14 13.29
N PRO A 99 -4.45 10.85 13.01
CA PRO A 99 -3.14 10.53 13.57
C PRO A 99 -3.05 10.84 15.06
N ASP A 100 -3.93 11.70 15.60
CA ASP A 100 -3.89 12.20 16.98
C ASP A 100 -4.92 11.50 17.91
N GLY A 101 -5.66 10.51 17.39
CA GLY A 101 -6.62 9.69 18.14
C GLY A 101 -8.06 10.19 18.06
N PRO A 102 -9.06 9.39 18.46
CA PRO A 102 -10.47 9.68 18.20
C PRO A 102 -10.94 10.95 18.92
N GLY A 103 -11.21 12.02 18.17
CA GLY A 103 -11.93 13.20 18.68
C GLY A 103 -11.41 14.57 18.23
N GLY A 104 -10.36 14.65 17.41
CA GLY A 104 -9.91 15.91 16.82
C GLY A 104 -10.88 16.44 15.75
N PRO A 105 -11.01 17.78 15.58
CA PRO A 105 -11.71 18.30 14.41
C PRO A 105 -10.93 17.88 13.16
N GLY A 106 -11.52 16.97 12.36
CA GLY A 106 -10.89 16.47 11.14
C GLY A 106 -10.40 17.63 10.27
N ARG A 107 -9.12 17.62 9.90
CA ARG A 107 -8.54 18.69 9.09
C ARG A 107 -9.27 18.75 7.74
N VAL A 108 -9.59 19.96 7.32
CA VAL A 108 -10.17 20.23 6.01
C VAL A 108 -9.10 20.91 5.15
N VAL A 109 -8.78 20.34 4.00
CA VAL A 109 -7.72 20.84 3.09
C VAL A 109 -8.29 21.00 1.69
N ALA A 110 -7.86 22.06 0.98
CA ALA A 110 -8.26 22.28 -0.40
C ALA A 110 -7.70 21.14 -1.30
N ALA A 111 -8.55 20.58 -2.15
CA ALA A 111 -8.15 19.45 -3.01
C ALA A 111 -6.87 19.71 -3.84
N PRO A 112 -6.64 20.90 -4.42
CA PRO A 112 -5.41 21.17 -5.18
C PRO A 112 -4.13 21.07 -4.34
N GLU A 113 -4.18 21.39 -3.04
CA GLU A 113 -3.01 21.29 -2.16
C GLU A 113 -2.60 19.84 -1.89
N LEU A 114 -3.55 18.92 -2.00
CA LEU A 114 -3.33 17.49 -1.80
C LEU A 114 -2.75 16.81 -3.04
N ALA A 115 -2.92 17.38 -4.23
CA ALA A 115 -2.41 16.82 -5.48
C ALA A 115 -0.88 16.70 -5.52
N ARG A 116 -0.15 17.45 -4.69
CA ARG A 116 1.32 17.36 -4.57
C ARG A 116 1.81 16.08 -3.91
N PHE A 117 0.92 15.37 -3.22
CA PHE A 117 1.19 14.12 -2.51
C PHE A 117 0.69 12.90 -3.29
N ALA A 118 0.31 13.08 -4.56
CA ALA A 118 -0.03 11.99 -5.45
C ALA A 118 0.97 11.99 -6.60
N ARG A 119 1.73 10.90 -6.74
CA ARG A 119 2.69 10.71 -7.83
C ARG A 119 2.19 9.65 -8.78
N VAL A 120 2.30 9.94 -10.08
CA VAL A 120 2.12 8.96 -11.14
C VAL A 120 3.49 8.64 -11.75
N SER A 121 3.77 7.37 -11.99
CA SER A 121 5.05 6.93 -12.56
C SER A 121 4.84 5.70 -13.43
N ARG A 122 5.79 5.44 -14.34
CA ARG A 122 5.79 4.25 -15.20
C ARG A 122 6.97 3.34 -14.86
N ASP A 123 6.70 2.05 -14.67
CA ASP A 123 7.72 1.00 -14.51
C ASP A 123 7.53 -0.05 -15.61
N GLY A 124 8.26 0.11 -16.72
CA GLY A 124 8.10 -0.71 -17.91
C GLY A 124 6.72 -0.54 -18.55
N SER A 125 5.92 -1.61 -18.56
CA SER A 125 4.56 -1.62 -19.10
C SER A 125 3.49 -1.24 -18.06
N GLU A 126 3.87 -1.06 -16.80
CA GLU A 126 2.94 -0.83 -15.70
C GLU A 126 2.97 0.63 -15.29
N TRP A 127 1.78 1.16 -15.00
CA TRP A 127 1.62 2.47 -14.39
C TRP A 127 1.46 2.33 -12.89
N ARG A 128 1.96 3.30 -12.15
CA ARG A 128 1.87 3.38 -10.70
C ARG A 128 1.24 4.68 -10.28
N LEU A 129 0.33 4.59 -9.33
CA LEU A 129 -0.19 5.71 -8.56
C LEU A 129 0.29 5.51 -7.12
N GLU A 130 1.13 6.43 -6.67
CA GLU A 130 1.74 6.45 -5.34
C GLU A 130 1.08 7.57 -4.51
N VAL A 131 0.67 7.21 -3.30
CA VAL A 131 0.08 8.10 -2.30
C VAL A 131 1.15 8.43 -1.27
N GLU A 132 1.61 9.68 -1.21
CA GLU A 132 2.60 10.12 -0.21
C GLU A 132 1.91 10.46 1.13
N ASP A 133 2.67 10.48 2.23
CA ASP A 133 2.22 10.67 3.62
C ASP A 133 1.19 11.81 3.81
N GLY A 134 1.30 12.90 3.04
CA GLY A 134 0.39 14.05 3.15
C GLY A 134 -1.04 13.79 2.66
N LEU A 135 -1.26 12.73 1.88
CA LEU A 135 -2.55 12.34 1.33
C LEU A 135 -3.22 11.20 2.10
N GLU A 136 -2.45 10.35 2.77
CA GLU A 136 -2.97 9.20 3.53
C GLU A 136 -4.09 9.53 4.51
N PRO A 137 -4.05 10.66 5.28
CA PRO A 137 -5.10 10.95 6.24
C PRO A 137 -6.47 11.22 5.60
N PHE A 138 -6.51 11.42 4.28
CA PHE A 138 -7.71 11.74 3.51
C PHE A 138 -8.22 10.55 2.68
N LEU A 139 -7.63 9.36 2.85
CA LEU A 139 -8.01 8.15 2.12
C LEU A 139 -8.12 6.96 3.09
N ASP A 140 -9.03 6.04 2.80
CA ASP A 140 -9.12 4.76 3.50
C ASP A 140 -8.21 3.72 2.81
N LEU A 141 -6.89 3.85 3.05
CA LEU A 141 -5.89 2.96 2.46
C LEU A 141 -5.88 1.54 3.08
N ASP A 142 -6.54 1.39 4.23
CA ASP A 142 -6.63 0.13 4.96
C ASP A 142 -7.88 -0.69 4.57
N ALA A 143 -8.73 -0.15 3.69
CA ALA A 143 -9.84 -0.87 3.08
C ALA A 143 -9.38 -2.18 2.44
N ALA A 144 -10.21 -3.23 2.47
CA ALA A 144 -9.91 -4.45 1.74
C ALA A 144 -9.98 -4.19 0.23
N GLU A 145 -9.22 -4.93 -0.59
CA GLU A 145 -9.12 -4.64 -2.03
C GLU A 145 -10.46 -4.69 -2.79
N GLN A 146 -11.41 -5.50 -2.34
CA GLN A 146 -12.75 -5.58 -2.92
C GLN A 146 -13.61 -4.36 -2.60
N ASP A 147 -13.28 -3.63 -1.54
CA ASP A 147 -14.00 -2.45 -1.04
C ASP A 147 -13.24 -1.14 -1.36
N ASP A 148 -12.04 -1.24 -1.93
CA ASP A 148 -11.20 -0.09 -2.26
C ASP A 148 -11.75 0.66 -3.48
N ALA A 149 -12.31 1.84 -3.24
CA ALA A 149 -12.92 2.68 -4.28
C ALA A 149 -11.91 3.18 -5.33
N ILE A 150 -10.63 3.33 -4.97
CA ILE A 150 -9.57 3.69 -5.93
C ILE A 150 -9.40 2.52 -6.90
N LEU A 151 -9.24 1.29 -6.38
CA LEU A 151 -9.14 0.09 -7.23
C LEU A 151 -10.40 -0.13 -8.06
N ALA A 152 -11.60 0.14 -7.53
CA ALA A 152 -12.85 0.02 -8.29
C ALA A 152 -12.86 0.91 -9.54
N VAL A 153 -12.43 2.18 -9.42
CA VAL A 153 -12.32 3.09 -10.56
C VAL A 153 -11.25 2.64 -11.55
N LEU A 154 -10.08 2.21 -11.07
CA LEU A 154 -9.00 1.74 -11.93
C LEU A 154 -9.42 0.49 -12.71
N ARG A 155 -9.97 -0.52 -12.04
CA ARG A 155 -10.43 -1.79 -12.65
C ARG A 155 -11.63 -1.59 -13.59
N GLY A 156 -12.50 -0.62 -13.28
CA GLY A 156 -13.67 -0.31 -14.11
C GLY A 156 -13.34 0.42 -15.41
N HIS A 157 -12.12 0.93 -15.59
CA HIS A 157 -11.77 1.67 -16.79
C HIS A 157 -11.45 0.73 -17.98
N PRO A 158 -12.03 0.91 -19.18
CA PRO A 158 -11.89 -0.03 -20.31
C PRO A 158 -10.46 -0.28 -20.82
N ILE A 159 -9.54 0.61 -20.44
CA ILE A 159 -8.12 0.55 -20.79
C ILE A 159 -7.30 -0.34 -19.86
N VAL A 160 -7.82 -0.66 -18.68
CA VAL A 160 -7.13 -1.41 -17.64
C VAL A 160 -7.44 -2.89 -17.80
N VAL A 161 -6.40 -3.71 -17.88
CA VAL A 161 -6.52 -5.18 -17.86
C VAL A 161 -6.51 -5.66 -16.41
N GLU A 162 -5.63 -5.09 -15.61
CA GLU A 162 -5.43 -5.49 -14.22
C GLU A 162 -5.03 -4.26 -13.40
N ALA A 163 -5.56 -4.16 -12.18
CA ALA A 163 -5.11 -3.20 -11.19
C ALA A 163 -5.13 -3.84 -9.80
N TRP A 164 -4.08 -3.61 -9.02
CA TRP A 164 -3.88 -4.17 -7.69
C TRP A 164 -3.07 -3.22 -6.81
N ARG A 165 -3.03 -3.48 -5.51
CA ARG A 165 -2.17 -2.74 -4.59
C ARG A 165 -0.83 -3.44 -4.40
N ALA A 166 0.26 -2.69 -4.55
CA ALA A 166 1.62 -3.12 -4.30
C ALA A 166 2.15 -2.51 -3.00
N GLY A 167 1.45 -2.76 -1.89
CA GLY A 167 1.66 -2.09 -0.61
C GLY A 167 0.42 -1.31 -0.18
N ARG A 168 0.57 -0.47 0.84
CA ARG A 168 -0.53 0.37 1.35
C ARG A 168 -0.76 1.61 0.48
N GLU A 169 0.33 2.23 0.04
CA GLU A 169 0.31 3.52 -0.66
C GLU A 169 0.44 3.42 -2.18
N VAL A 170 0.65 2.22 -2.74
CA VAL A 170 1.00 2.05 -4.15
C VAL A 170 -0.06 1.23 -4.88
N TYR A 171 -0.66 1.83 -5.89
CA TYR A 171 -1.58 1.19 -6.83
C TYR A 171 -0.88 0.95 -8.15
N VAL A 172 -0.89 -0.29 -8.63
CA VAL A 172 -0.27 -0.67 -9.90
C VAL A 172 -1.37 -1.00 -10.91
N VAL A 173 -1.19 -0.52 -12.13
CA VAL A 173 -2.13 -0.65 -13.24
C VAL A 173 -1.41 -1.21 -14.46
N ARG A 174 -1.89 -2.34 -14.96
CA ARG A 174 -1.48 -2.90 -16.25
C ARG A 174 -2.53 -2.54 -17.31
N PRO A 175 -2.20 -1.65 -18.27
CA PRO A 175 -3.14 -1.29 -19.33
C PRO A 175 -3.15 -2.33 -20.46
N ARG A 176 -4.21 -2.33 -21.27
CA ARG A 176 -4.38 -3.20 -22.45
C ARG A 176 -3.47 -2.80 -23.61
N TYR A 177 -3.15 -1.52 -23.69
CA TYR A 177 -2.28 -0.91 -24.68
C TYR A 177 -1.52 0.23 -24.03
N GLU A 178 -0.49 0.75 -24.69
CA GLU A 178 0.27 1.88 -24.18
C GLU A 178 -0.63 3.10 -23.96
N ILE A 179 -0.49 3.71 -22.79
CA ILE A 179 -1.25 4.90 -22.40
C ILE A 179 -0.27 6.04 -22.11
N PRO A 180 -0.55 7.25 -22.62
CA PRO A 180 0.26 8.41 -22.31
C PRO A 180 0.02 8.88 -20.87
N LEU A 181 1.02 9.59 -20.31
CA LEU A 181 1.02 10.09 -18.94
C LEU A 181 -0.25 10.87 -18.59
N ASP A 182 -0.70 11.78 -19.47
CA ASP A 182 -1.89 12.61 -19.26
C ASP A 182 -3.16 11.75 -19.08
N ARG A 183 -3.26 10.65 -19.83
CA ARG A 183 -4.42 9.76 -19.78
C ARG A 183 -4.44 8.96 -18.48
N PHE A 184 -3.27 8.49 -18.04
CA PHE A 184 -3.16 7.81 -16.75
C PHE A 184 -3.39 8.79 -15.59
N ALA A 185 -2.82 9.99 -15.65
CA ALA A 185 -3.00 11.03 -14.63
C ALA A 185 -4.47 11.43 -14.45
N ARG A 186 -5.24 11.53 -15.54
CA ARG A 186 -6.71 11.74 -15.47
C ARG A 186 -7.43 10.60 -14.76
N LEU A 187 -7.04 9.35 -15.05
CA LEU A 187 -7.63 8.18 -14.40
C LEU A 187 -7.26 8.12 -12.91
N ALA A 188 -6.00 8.38 -12.57
CA ALA A 188 -5.50 8.46 -11.21
C ALA A 188 -6.24 9.56 -10.41
N ALA A 189 -6.41 10.74 -10.99
CA ALA A 189 -7.16 11.84 -10.38
C ALA A 189 -8.60 11.45 -10.04
N ARG A 190 -9.31 10.78 -10.97
CA ARG A 190 -10.67 10.26 -10.72
C ARG A 190 -10.69 9.17 -9.65
N ALA A 191 -9.69 8.29 -9.65
CA ALA A 191 -9.60 7.21 -8.68
C ALA A 191 -9.41 7.75 -7.26
N LEU A 192 -8.49 8.71 -7.08
CA LEU A 192 -8.27 9.39 -5.80
C LEU A 192 -9.50 10.17 -5.33
N ALA A 193 -10.18 10.88 -6.25
CA ALA A 193 -11.43 11.56 -5.97
C ALA A 193 -12.51 10.60 -5.43
N ALA A 194 -12.67 9.44 -6.08
CA ALA A 194 -13.60 8.41 -5.63
C ALA A 194 -13.18 7.80 -4.27
N GLY A 195 -11.88 7.58 -4.07
CA GLY A 195 -11.31 7.14 -2.79
C GLY A 195 -11.72 8.06 -1.64
N GLN A 196 -11.58 9.37 -1.84
CA GLN A 196 -11.97 10.34 -0.83
C GLN A 196 -13.49 10.39 -0.62
N VAL A 197 -14.30 10.43 -1.69
CA VAL A 197 -15.77 10.42 -1.55
C VAL A 197 -16.23 9.20 -0.76
N HIS A 198 -15.65 8.03 -1.06
CA HIS A 198 -15.94 6.80 -0.34
C HIS A 198 -15.53 6.90 1.13
N ALA A 199 -14.29 7.29 1.42
CA ALA A 199 -13.79 7.37 2.78
C ALA A 199 -14.59 8.39 3.63
N ALA A 200 -14.87 9.58 3.08
CA ALA A 200 -15.68 10.60 3.74
C ALA A 200 -17.13 10.15 3.99
N SER A 201 -17.70 9.30 3.12
CA SER A 201 -19.05 8.77 3.31
C SER A 201 -19.17 7.84 4.52
N ARG A 202 -18.06 7.19 4.94
CA ARG A 202 -18.03 6.28 6.09
C ARG A 202 -17.96 7.01 7.44
N LEU A 203 -17.72 8.32 7.43
CA LEU A 203 -17.73 9.17 8.63
C LEU A 203 -19.14 9.61 9.06
N ARG A 204 -20.15 9.40 8.21
CA ARG A 204 -21.56 9.76 8.45
C ARG A 204 -22.36 8.57 8.94
#